data_AF-A0A945LHV0-F1
#
_entry.id   AF-A0A945LHV0-F1
#
_cell.length_a   1.000
_cell.length_b   1.000
_cell.length_c   1.000
_cell.angle_alpha   90.00
_cell.angle_beta   90.00
_cell.angle_gamma   90.00
#
_symmetry.space_group_name_H-M   'P 1'
#
loop_
_entity.id
_entity.type
_entity.pdbx_description
1 polymer ?
#
loop_
_entity_poly.entity_id
_entity_poly.type
_entity_poly.pdbx_seq_one_letter_code
_entity_poly.pdbx_strand_id
1 'polypeptide(L)'
;MAMVPARAELVDLELVLAVDISGSIDDEEAALQRQGSVKAITDPKVVRTIKAGRRGRIGLAYFEWAGDHYQRLLVDWAMIHDAASAKRFANELASLP
;
A
#
# COMPACT_ATOMS: atom_id res chain seq x y z
N MET A 1 -19.59 10.09 21.18
CA MET A 1 -18.39 10.65 20.51
C MET A 1 -18.78 10.89 19.06
N ALA A 2 -18.82 12.14 18.59
CA ALA A 2 -19.20 12.43 17.21
C ALA A 2 -18.03 12.10 16.27
N MET A 3 -18.25 11.30 15.22
CA MET A 3 -17.28 11.12 14.15
C MET A 3 -17.14 12.44 13.39
N VAL A 4 -15.96 13.05 13.47
CA VAL A 4 -15.60 14.16 12.59
C VAL A 4 -15.36 13.54 11.21
N PRO A 5 -16.01 14.04 10.14
CA PRO A 5 -15.72 13.53 8.79
C PRO A 5 -14.23 13.74 8.50
N ALA A 6 -13.54 12.68 8.10
CA ALA A 6 -12.15 12.76 7.70
C ALA A 6 -12.04 13.76 6.53
N ARG A 7 -11.26 14.81 6.71
CA ARG A 7 -11.03 15.79 5.65
C ARG A 7 -10.06 15.14 4.66
N ALA A 8 -10.46 15.01 3.39
CA ALA A 8 -9.57 14.51 2.34
C ALA A 8 -8.29 15.35 2.32
N GLU A 9 -7.17 14.76 2.74
CA GLU A 9 -5.89 15.43 2.74
C GLU A 9 -5.29 15.38 1.35
N LEU A 10 -4.89 16.54 0.82
CA LEU A 10 -4.23 16.59 -0.48
C LEU A 10 -2.88 15.87 -0.42
N VAL A 11 -2.66 14.96 -1.36
CA VAL A 11 -1.41 14.22 -1.58
C VAL A 11 -0.84 14.53 -2.97
N ASP A 12 0.41 14.16 -3.21
CA ASP A 12 1.03 14.30 -4.55
C ASP A 12 0.60 13.20 -5.52
N LEU A 13 0.23 12.03 -4.98
CA LEU A 13 -0.24 10.87 -5.72
C LEU A 13 -1.16 10.02 -4.83
N GLU A 14 -2.25 9.52 -5.41
CA GLU A 14 -3.07 8.44 -4.88
C GLU A 14 -2.72 7.17 -5.66
N LEU A 15 -2.10 6.19 -4.99
CA LEU A 15 -1.59 4.97 -5.62
C LEU A 15 -2.29 3.74 -5.05
N VAL A 16 -2.80 2.89 -5.93
CA VAL A 16 -3.27 1.54 -5.59
C VAL A 16 -2.27 0.53 -6.14
N LEU A 17 -1.71 -0.31 -5.28
CA LEU A 17 -0.99 -1.52 -5.68
C LEU A 17 -2.02 -2.64 -5.81
N ALA A 18 -2.44 -2.88 -7.05
CA ALA A 18 -3.45 -3.86 -7.39
C ALA A 18 -2.74 -5.14 -7.90
N VAL A 19 -2.89 -6.25 -7.18
CA VAL A 19 -2.12 -7.48 -7.38
C VAL A 19 -3.06 -8.63 -7.75
N ASP A 20 -2.70 -9.34 -8.83
CA ASP A 20 -3.40 -10.54 -9.27
C ASP A 20 -2.96 -11.74 -8.42
N ILE A 21 -3.92 -12.42 -7.79
CA ILE A 21 -3.73 -13.66 -7.03
C ILE A 21 -4.61 -14.81 -7.60
N SER A 22 -4.96 -14.74 -8.89
CA SER A 22 -5.77 -15.77 -9.55
C SER A 22 -5.06 -17.12 -9.60
N GLY A 23 -5.82 -18.21 -9.78
CA GLY A 23 -5.34 -19.58 -9.57
C GLY A 23 -4.19 -20.10 -10.46
N SER A 24 -3.61 -19.26 -11.32
CA SER A 24 -2.31 -19.52 -11.97
C SER A 24 -1.10 -19.05 -11.15
N ILE A 25 -1.34 -18.27 -10.09
CA ILE A 25 -0.33 -17.80 -9.13
C ILE A 25 -0.32 -18.80 -7.98
N ASP A 26 0.85 -19.37 -7.71
CA ASP A 26 1.02 -20.20 -6.51
C ASP A 26 1.28 -19.33 -5.26
N ASP A 27 1.18 -19.95 -4.08
CA ASP A 27 1.35 -19.25 -2.81
C ASP A 27 2.76 -18.65 -2.66
N GLU A 28 3.78 -19.25 -3.30
CA GLU A 28 5.16 -18.74 -3.26
C GLU A 28 5.31 -17.48 -4.11
N GLU A 29 4.72 -17.45 -5.30
CA GLU A 29 4.69 -16.29 -6.19
C GLU A 29 3.91 -15.14 -5.56
N ALA A 30 2.75 -15.41 -4.96
CA ALA A 30 1.97 -14.39 -4.23
C ALA A 30 2.79 -13.79 -3.06
N ALA A 31 3.43 -14.66 -2.26
CA ALA A 31 4.30 -14.24 -1.17
C ALA A 31 5.49 -13.41 -1.69
N LEU A 32 6.10 -13.79 -2.82
CA LEU A 32 7.21 -13.06 -3.43
C LEU A 32 6.79 -11.66 -3.88
N GLN A 33 5.62 -11.53 -4.52
CA GLN A 33 5.06 -10.23 -4.93
C GLN A 33 4.79 -9.32 -3.72
N ARG A 34 4.23 -9.88 -2.64
CA ARG A 34 4.00 -9.16 -1.39
C ARG A 34 5.31 -8.70 -0.74
N GLN A 35 6.30 -9.58 -0.67
CA GLN A 35 7.64 -9.24 -0.18
C GLN A 35 8.31 -8.14 -1.04
N GLY A 36 8.16 -8.20 -2.36
CA GLY A 36 8.64 -7.17 -3.27
C GLY A 36 8.00 -5.81 -2.98
N SER A 37 6.70 -5.78 -2.75
CA SER A 37 5.95 -4.57 -2.38
C SER A 37 6.42 -3.99 -1.05
N VAL A 38 6.56 -4.83 -0.02
CA VAL A 38 7.09 -4.46 1.31
C VAL A 38 8.50 -3.84 1.21
N LYS A 39 9.39 -4.46 0.43
CA LYS A 39 10.75 -3.95 0.19
C LYS A 39 10.73 -2.62 -0.55
N ALA A 40 9.91 -2.48 -1.59
CA ALA A 40 9.84 -1.25 -2.38
C ALA A 40 9.30 -0.07 -1.57
N ILE A 41 8.23 -0.27 -0.79
CA ILE A 41 7.60 0.78 0.01
C ILE A 41 8.56 1.31 1.08
N THR A 42 9.38 0.44 1.66
CA THR A 42 10.35 0.78 2.70
C THR A 42 11.71 1.23 2.15
N ASP A 43 11.92 1.16 0.83
CA ASP A 43 13.19 1.52 0.22
C ASP A 43 13.51 3.02 0.46
N PRO A 44 14.70 3.36 0.99
CA PRO A 44 15.06 4.74 1.27
C PRO A 44 15.00 5.65 0.04
N LYS A 45 15.25 5.14 -1.17
CA LYS A 45 15.10 5.90 -2.42
C LYS A 45 13.64 6.24 -2.68
N VAL A 46 12.72 5.28 -2.53
CA VAL A 46 11.28 5.50 -2.71
C VAL A 46 10.77 6.53 -1.71
N VAL A 47 11.09 6.37 -0.42
CA VAL A 47 10.70 7.33 0.62
C VAL A 47 11.27 8.72 0.35
N ARG A 48 12.53 8.84 -0.09
CA ARG A 48 13.12 10.12 -0.49
C ARG A 48 12.39 10.75 -1.68
N THR A 49 12.02 9.95 -2.67
CA THR A 49 11.26 10.43 -3.84
C THR A 49 9.88 10.95 -3.44
N ILE A 50 9.15 10.24 -2.58
CA ILE A 50 7.87 10.70 -2.04
C ILE A 50 8.03 12.05 -1.33
N LYS A 51 9.04 12.17 -0.46
CA LYS A 51 9.33 13.39 0.30
C LYS A 51 9.77 14.57 -0.58
N ALA A 52 10.36 14.31 -1.74
CA ALA A 52 10.76 15.32 -2.71
C ALA A 52 9.58 15.87 -3.53
N GLY A 53 8.40 15.24 -3.44
CA GLY A 53 7.16 15.75 -4.03
C GLY A 53 6.73 17.10 -3.45
N ARG A 54 5.83 17.79 -4.15
CA ARG A 54 5.37 19.14 -3.80
C ARG A 54 4.72 19.20 -2.40
N ARG A 55 4.07 18.14 -1.96
CA ARG A 55 3.48 17.97 -0.62
C ARG A 55 4.27 17.00 0.24
N GLY A 56 5.19 16.24 -0.36
CA GLY A 56 6.06 15.30 0.34
C GLY A 56 5.34 14.05 0.83
N ARG A 57 4.18 13.71 0.24
CA ARG A 57 3.30 12.64 0.71
C ARG A 57 2.43 12.05 -0.37
N ILE A 58 2.16 10.75 -0.26
CA ILE A 58 1.23 10.01 -1.11
C ILE A 58 0.15 9.31 -0.28
N GLY A 59 -0.99 9.02 -0.89
CA GLY A 59 -1.93 8.02 -0.40
C GLY A 59 -1.62 6.68 -1.06
N LEU A 60 -1.54 5.62 -0.26
CA LEU A 60 -1.25 4.27 -0.74
C LEU A 60 -2.31 3.29 -0.24
N ALA A 61 -2.76 2.42 -1.13
CA ALA A 61 -3.68 1.32 -0.85
C ALA A 61 -3.15 0.03 -1.49
N TYR A 62 -3.47 -1.13 -0.90
CA TYR A 62 -3.11 -2.44 -1.42
C TYR A 62 -4.36 -3.30 -1.65
N PHE A 63 -4.52 -3.77 -2.88
CA PHE A 63 -5.70 -4.49 -3.36
C PHE A 63 -5.28 -5.79 -4.02
N GLU A 64 -5.99 -6.87 -3.72
CA GLU A 64 -5.82 -8.17 -4.38
C GLU A 64 -7.09 -8.57 -5.14
N TRP A 65 -6.91 -9.17 -6.32
CA TRP A 65 -8.02 -9.75 -7.09
C TRP A 65 -7.76 -11.19 -7.54
N ALA A 66 -8.82 -11.99 -7.58
CA ALA A 66 -8.90 -13.28 -8.27
C ALA A 66 -10.33 -13.52 -8.76
N GLY A 67 -10.51 -13.50 -10.08
CA GLY A 67 -11.83 -13.63 -10.69
C GLY A 67 -12.83 -12.55 -10.20
N ASP A 68 -14.12 -12.86 -10.29
CA ASP A 68 -15.22 -12.00 -9.85
C ASP A 68 -15.55 -12.12 -8.36
N HIS A 69 -15.14 -13.21 -7.72
CA HIS A 69 -15.50 -13.56 -6.34
C HIS A 69 -14.47 -13.12 -5.29
N TYR A 70 -13.27 -12.69 -5.71
CA TYR A 70 -12.25 -12.17 -4.81
C TYR A 70 -11.74 -10.82 -5.29
N GLN A 71 -12.17 -9.75 -4.61
CA GLN A 71 -11.73 -8.37 -4.82
C GLN A 71 -11.61 -7.74 -3.44
N ARG A 72 -10.40 -7.68 -2.89
CA ARG A 72 -10.20 -7.27 -1.50
C ARG A 72 -9.20 -6.12 -1.40
N LEU A 73 -9.66 -5.03 -0.80
CA LEU A 73 -8.79 -3.99 -0.28
C LEU A 73 -8.24 -4.50 1.06
N LEU A 74 -6.99 -4.95 1.08
CA LEU A 74 -6.39 -5.58 2.26
C LEU A 74 -5.65 -4.59 3.15
N VAL A 75 -5.10 -3.52 2.57
CA VAL A 75 -4.63 -2.35 3.30
C VAL A 75 -5.35 -1.14 2.73
N ASP A 76 -6.19 -0.51 3.54
CA ASP A 76 -6.94 0.70 3.16
C ASP A 76 -5.99 1.90 2.98
N TRP A 77 -6.53 3.02 2.50
CA TRP A 77 -5.77 4.24 2.25
C TRP A 77 -4.97 4.68 3.47
N ALA A 78 -3.65 4.66 3.31
CA ALA A 78 -2.70 5.10 4.31
C ALA A 78 -1.78 6.16 3.71
N MET A 79 -1.48 7.17 4.52
CA MET A 79 -0.60 8.25 4.11
C MET A 79 0.87 7.88 4.32
N ILE A 80 1.66 7.93 3.25
CA ILE A 80 3.11 7.74 3.30
C ILE A 80 3.79 9.09 3.13
N HIS A 81 4.49 9.56 4.16
CA HIS A 81 5.18 10.85 4.17
C HIS A 81 6.60 10.78 4.78
N ASP A 82 6.99 9.63 5.34
CA ASP A 82 8.30 9.37 5.91
C ASP A 82 8.58 7.86 6.03
N ALA A 83 9.75 7.50 6.55
CA ALA A 83 10.13 6.11 6.74
C ALA A 83 9.26 5.37 7.79
N ALA A 84 8.70 6.10 8.77
CA ALA A 84 7.89 5.50 9.83
C ALA A 84 6.50 5.11 9.30
N SER A 85 5.86 5.99 8.53
CA SER A 85 4.61 5.71 7.81
C SER A 85 4.78 4.61 6.78
N ALA A 86 5.86 4.62 6.00
CA ALA A 86 6.19 3.53 5.08
C ALA A 86 6.34 2.19 5.80
N LYS A 87 7.06 2.16 6.94
CA LYS A 87 7.25 0.94 7.74
C LYS A 87 5.94 0.44 8.36
N ARG A 88 5.05 1.33 8.80
CA ARG A 88 3.72 0.95 9.31
C ARG A 88 2.91 0.24 8.24
N PHE A 89 2.82 0.83 7.04
CA PHE A 89 2.13 0.23 5.90
C PHE A 89 2.73 -1.14 5.55
N ALA A 90 4.06 -1.21 5.45
CA ALA A 90 4.76 -2.43 5.10
C ALA A 90 4.56 -3.55 6.13
N ASN A 91 4.51 -3.21 7.43
CA ASN A 91 4.23 -4.19 8.48
C ASN A 91 2.79 -4.72 8.42
N GLU A 92 1.83 -3.84 8.13
CA GLU A 92 0.43 -4.24 7.94
C GLU A 92 0.29 -5.19 6.76
N LEU A 93 0.85 -4.81 5.60
CA LEU A 93 0.91 -5.65 4.40
C LEU A 93 1.61 -7.00 4.67
N ALA A 94 2.72 -7.01 5.41
CA ALA A 94 3.44 -8.23 5.76
C ALA A 94 2.70 -9.13 6.77
N SER A 95 1.72 -8.59 7.49
CA SER A 95 0.90 -9.36 8.45
C SER A 95 -0.34 -10.00 7.81
N LEU A 96 -0.61 -9.69 6.55
CA LEU A 96 -1.71 -10.29 5.81
C LEU A 96 -1.44 -11.79 5.60
N PRO A 97 -2.49 -12.63 5.72
CA PRO A 97 -2.38 -14.08 5.59
C PRO A 97 -1.89 -14.52 4.22
#